data_AF-A0A644YYV0-F1
#
_entry.id   AF-A0A644YYV0-F1
#
_cell.length_a   1.000
_cell.length_b   1.000
_cell.length_c   1.000
_cell.angle_alpha   90.00
_cell.angle_beta   90.00
_cell.angle_gamma   90.00
#
_symmetry.space_group_name_H-M   'P 1'
#
loop_
_entity.id
_entity.type
_entity.pdbx_description
1 polymer ?
#
loop_
_entity_poly.entity_id
_entity_poly.type
_entity_poly.pdbx_seq_one_letter_code
_entity_poly.pdbx_strand_id
1 'polypeptide(L)'
;MKTIKLSIFLLLTFMLSACLKDSKLEDFSDDKVSALINVRVTIPQGYDFSPAGRSVLLRDPNTGLQFSGVTDAQGLASIRVAFGSYIAVSEFTEILEDQSVYIFNGTTERMRVTPNDPNVLDATLPMNVSKTGQIIIKEFYYGGCLDPATSKSYTKDQYILLYNNSDRVAYLDSLCIGVAHPYNAPTNGRLSDWVKPGTSELRDSVPNITFGWLFPGNGTQYPLQPGEEAVVSLNAINHKASVTSSVNLGKPGYWAMYDPILTRMHSAPEAGVNIVDCYWKMGSATSFVVSTLSPALFIYRMGGKSAAQFIGDTYTLHPNTPNNRNTDVLMIDKELVIDGVECFRSVTDSKRLRPEIDNGFAMTPGNGQGYSIHRKIDEAATAKAGGRIVYQDTNNSSNDFEVRPTASLLNK
;
A
#
# COMPACT_ATOMS: atom_id res chain seq x y z
N MET A 1 -37.76 -21.04 10.21
CA MET A 1 -36.61 -21.55 10.98
C MET A 1 -35.77 -20.35 11.39
N LYS A 2 -35.38 -20.27 12.67
CA LYS A 2 -34.78 -19.09 13.30
C LYS A 2 -33.45 -18.71 12.62
N THR A 3 -33.38 -17.50 12.08
CA THR A 3 -32.16 -16.87 11.57
C THR A 3 -31.24 -16.52 12.74
N ILE A 4 -30.14 -17.25 12.90
CA ILE A 4 -29.08 -16.90 13.85
C ILE A 4 -28.11 -15.99 13.08
N LYS A 5 -28.20 -14.68 13.30
CA LYS A 5 -27.16 -13.73 12.87
C LYS A 5 -26.00 -13.90 13.84
N LEU A 6 -24.91 -14.53 13.39
CA LEU A 6 -23.69 -14.64 14.17
C LEU A 6 -22.83 -13.39 13.89
N SER A 7 -23.03 -12.33 14.67
CA SER A 7 -22.13 -11.18 14.69
C SER A 7 -20.85 -11.58 15.43
N ILE A 8 -19.76 -11.78 14.71
CA ILE A 8 -18.45 -12.08 15.30
C ILE A 8 -17.74 -10.75 15.54
N PHE A 9 -17.65 -10.35 16.82
CA PHE A 9 -16.73 -9.31 17.27
C PHE A 9 -15.33 -9.93 17.34
N LEU A 10 -14.48 -9.65 16.35
CA LEU A 10 -13.08 -10.09 16.41
C LEU A 10 -12.28 -9.14 17.31
N LEU A 11 -11.57 -9.75 18.25
CA LEU A 11 -10.86 -9.16 19.37
C LEU A 11 -9.72 -8.24 18.90
N LEU A 12 -9.64 -7.05 19.51
CA LEU A 12 -8.52 -6.10 19.45
C LEU A 12 -7.17 -6.80 19.66
N THR A 13 -6.25 -6.66 18.70
CA THR A 13 -4.81 -6.76 18.95
C THR A 13 -4.15 -5.42 18.61
N PHE A 14 -4.01 -4.58 19.64
CA PHE A 14 -3.05 -3.49 19.67
C PHE A 14 -1.63 -4.05 19.49
N MET A 15 -0.82 -3.39 18.67
CA MET A 15 0.56 -2.96 18.99
C MET A 15 1.23 -2.37 17.73
N LEU A 16 1.17 -1.04 17.59
CA LEU A 16 2.31 -0.24 17.18
C LEU A 16 2.32 1.02 18.07
N SER A 17 3.36 1.08 18.89
CA SER A 17 3.52 2.03 19.98
C SER A 17 3.96 3.39 19.45
N ALA A 18 3.00 4.30 19.34
CA ALA A 18 3.17 5.70 19.76
C ALA A 18 1.88 6.09 20.52
N CYS A 19 1.59 5.34 21.58
CA CYS A 19 0.58 5.72 22.55
C CYS A 19 1.01 7.02 23.23
N LEU A 20 0.33 8.14 22.94
CA LEU A 20 -0.18 8.90 24.08
C LEU A 20 -1.22 7.98 24.71
N LYS A 21 -0.74 7.20 25.70
CA LYS A 21 -1.55 6.35 26.59
C LYS A 21 -2.82 7.06 26.99
N ASP A 22 -3.86 6.27 27.27
CA ASP A 22 -5.12 6.47 28.01
C ASP A 22 -5.16 7.56 29.13
N SER A 23 -4.57 8.73 28.95
CA SER A 23 -4.34 9.71 30.01
C SER A 23 -4.55 11.15 29.56
N LYS A 24 -5.24 11.41 28.44
CA LYS A 24 -5.56 12.78 28.00
C LYS A 24 -7.01 13.04 27.56
N LEU A 25 -7.90 12.05 27.54
CA LEU A 25 -9.33 12.32 27.28
C LEU A 25 -9.91 13.28 28.34
N GLU A 26 -9.43 13.22 29.59
CA GLU A 26 -9.81 14.15 30.66
C GLU A 26 -9.12 15.53 30.56
N ASP A 27 -7.91 15.59 29.98
CA ASP A 27 -7.13 16.83 29.78
C ASP A 27 -7.77 17.79 28.76
N PHE A 28 -8.69 17.29 27.94
CA PHE A 28 -9.42 18.07 26.94
C PHE A 28 -10.86 18.39 27.37
N SER A 29 -11.20 18.27 28.65
CA SER A 29 -12.54 18.69 29.13
C SER A 29 -12.82 20.19 28.95
N ASP A 30 -11.79 21.01 28.74
CA ASP A 30 -11.91 22.44 28.43
C ASP A 30 -12.05 22.67 26.91
N ASP A 31 -13.19 23.27 26.54
CA ASP A 31 -13.52 23.74 25.20
C ASP A 31 -12.55 24.82 24.69
N LYS A 32 -11.77 25.46 25.55
CA LYS A 32 -10.74 26.45 25.15
C LYS A 32 -9.49 25.85 24.52
N VAL A 33 -9.30 24.53 24.61
CA VAL A 33 -8.11 23.84 24.08
C VAL A 33 -8.48 22.60 23.24
N SER A 34 -9.78 22.39 23.00
CA SER A 34 -10.29 21.20 22.33
C SER A 34 -11.53 21.48 21.49
N ALA A 35 -11.80 20.60 20.53
CA ALA A 35 -13.03 20.57 19.75
C ALA A 35 -13.57 19.14 19.68
N LEU A 36 -14.87 19.01 19.44
CA LEU A 36 -15.53 17.75 19.14
C LEU A 36 -15.63 17.57 17.62
N ILE A 37 -15.15 16.45 17.10
CA ILE A 37 -15.36 16.06 15.70
C ILE A 37 -16.34 14.87 15.68
N ASN A 38 -17.47 15.08 15.03
CA ASN A 38 -18.48 14.05 14.78
C ASN A 38 -18.23 13.46 13.39
N VAL A 39 -17.80 12.21 13.32
CA VAL A 39 -17.53 11.50 12.06
C VAL A 39 -18.65 10.50 11.81
N ARG A 40 -19.40 10.69 10.74
CA ARG A 40 -20.42 9.74 10.26
C ARG A 40 -19.82 8.80 9.22
N VAL A 41 -19.67 7.52 9.56
CA VAL A 41 -19.30 6.46 8.63
C VAL A 41 -20.51 6.11 7.77
N THR A 42 -20.36 6.15 6.45
CA THR A 42 -21.40 5.77 5.50
C THR A 42 -20.99 4.57 4.66
N ILE A 43 -21.89 3.59 4.57
CA ILE A 43 -21.70 2.38 3.75
C ILE A 43 -22.03 2.70 2.29
N PRO A 44 -21.24 2.19 1.31
CA PRO A 44 -21.49 2.41 -0.11
C PRO A 44 -22.87 1.91 -0.55
N GLN A 45 -23.46 2.57 -1.54
CA GLN A 45 -24.70 2.14 -2.16
C GLN A 45 -24.57 0.71 -2.71
N GLY A 46 -25.61 -0.11 -2.51
CA GLY A 46 -25.63 -1.51 -2.95
C GLY A 46 -25.15 -2.51 -1.90
N TYR A 47 -24.73 -2.04 -0.72
CA TYR A 47 -24.28 -2.86 0.39
C TYR A 47 -25.12 -2.58 1.64
N ASP A 48 -25.53 -3.64 2.34
CA ASP A 48 -26.37 -3.57 3.55
C ASP A 48 -25.60 -4.14 4.75
N PHE A 49 -24.56 -3.42 5.17
CA PHE A 49 -23.75 -3.75 6.35
C PHE A 49 -24.01 -2.73 7.47
N SER A 50 -23.94 -3.18 8.72
CA SER A 50 -24.14 -2.28 9.87
C SER A 50 -23.01 -1.24 9.94
N PRO A 51 -23.29 0.06 10.03
CA PRO A 51 -22.26 1.06 10.26
C PRO A 51 -21.88 1.18 11.74
N ALA A 52 -22.50 0.40 12.64
CA ALA A 52 -22.26 0.46 14.07
C ALA A 52 -21.03 -0.35 14.50
N GLY A 53 -20.39 0.08 15.59
CA GLY A 53 -19.24 -0.63 16.15
C GLY A 53 -17.95 -0.52 15.33
N ARG A 54 -17.93 0.35 14.32
CA ARG A 54 -16.76 0.60 13.47
C ARG A 54 -15.81 1.58 14.16
N SER A 55 -14.53 1.24 14.18
CA SER A 55 -13.47 2.11 14.70
C SER A 55 -13.25 3.29 13.76
N VAL A 56 -13.08 4.48 14.33
CA VAL A 56 -12.70 5.70 13.61
C VAL A 56 -11.45 6.26 14.27
N LEU A 57 -10.39 6.44 13.48
CA LEU A 57 -9.12 7.03 13.89
C LEU A 57 -8.98 8.43 13.28
N LEU A 58 -8.90 9.46 14.11
CA LEU A 58 -8.49 10.80 13.71
C LEU A 58 -6.97 10.93 13.87
N ARG A 59 -6.29 11.31 12.79
CA ARG A 59 -4.83 11.50 12.79
C ARG A 59 -4.47 12.89 12.29
N ASP A 60 -3.64 13.60 13.03
CA ASP A 60 -3.01 14.83 12.56
C ASP A 60 -1.77 14.48 11.71
N PRO A 61 -1.78 14.77 10.40
CA PRO A 61 -0.67 14.42 9.51
C PRO A 61 0.57 15.28 9.73
N ASN A 62 0.50 16.39 10.47
CA ASN A 62 1.64 17.27 10.72
C ASN A 62 2.37 16.89 12.02
N THR A 63 1.59 16.54 13.06
CA THR A 63 2.14 16.24 14.40
C THR A 63 2.21 14.75 14.70
N GLY A 64 1.46 13.92 13.98
CA GLY A 64 1.31 12.50 14.25
C GLY A 64 0.35 12.19 15.40
N LEU A 65 -0.29 13.20 16.01
CA LEU A 65 -1.29 13.01 17.07
C LEU A 65 -2.46 12.15 16.56
N GLN A 66 -2.96 11.28 17.42
CA GLN A 66 -4.05 10.36 17.11
C GLN A 66 -5.12 10.37 18.21
N PHE A 67 -6.38 10.29 17.79
CA PHE A 67 -7.55 10.13 18.66
C PHE A 67 -8.47 9.08 18.02
N SER A 68 -9.18 8.31 18.83
CA SER A 68 -10.07 7.26 18.29
C SER A 68 -11.43 7.28 18.95
N GLY A 69 -12.40 6.72 18.24
CA GLY A 69 -13.76 6.50 18.72
C GLY A 69 -14.41 5.32 18.01
N VAL A 70 -15.60 4.96 18.46
CA VAL A 70 -16.40 3.88 17.88
C VAL A 70 -17.75 4.43 17.50
N THR A 71 -18.25 4.00 16.34
CA THR A 71 -19.54 4.43 15.82
C THR A 71 -20.73 3.82 16.57
N ASP A 72 -21.77 4.63 16.77
CA ASP A 72 -23.06 4.21 17.31
C ASP A 72 -23.93 3.47 16.26
N ALA A 73 -25.18 3.15 16.62
CA ALA A 73 -26.13 2.47 15.73
C ALA A 73 -26.43 3.22 14.42
N GLN A 74 -26.18 4.53 14.39
CA GLN A 74 -26.38 5.42 13.24
C GLN A 74 -25.07 5.68 12.47
N GLY A 75 -23.98 4.99 12.83
CA GLY A 75 -22.66 5.17 12.20
C GLY A 75 -21.91 6.42 12.66
N LEU A 76 -22.31 7.06 13.77
CA LEU A 76 -21.69 8.30 14.25
C LEU A 76 -20.67 8.02 15.34
N ALA A 77 -19.44 8.50 15.17
CA ALA A 77 -18.41 8.53 16.21
C ALA A 77 -18.13 9.99 16.60
N SER A 78 -18.32 10.33 17.88
CA SER A 78 -18.02 11.66 18.44
C SER A 78 -16.69 11.62 19.19
N ILE A 79 -15.67 12.29 18.66
CA ILE A 79 -14.30 12.21 19.15
C ILE A 79 -13.81 13.61 19.52
N ARG A 80 -13.40 13.79 20.78
CA ARG A 80 -12.81 15.05 21.24
C ARG A 80 -11.32 15.07 20.95
N VAL A 81 -10.85 16.17 20.36
CA VAL A 81 -9.47 16.34 19.89
C VAL A 81 -8.92 17.69 20.32
N ALA A 82 -7.59 17.80 20.43
CA ALA A 82 -6.93 19.11 20.54
C ALA A 82 -7.15 19.93 19.27
N PHE A 83 -7.01 21.26 19.32
CA PHE A 83 -6.99 22.05 18.08
C PHE A 83 -5.87 21.62 17.16
N GLY A 84 -6.17 21.51 15.87
CA GLY A 84 -5.28 20.91 14.91
C GLY A 84 -5.96 20.64 13.58
N SER A 85 -5.32 19.81 12.78
CA SER A 85 -5.86 19.39 11.49
C SER A 85 -5.84 17.87 11.41
N TYR A 86 -6.97 17.26 11.11
CA TYR A 86 -7.16 15.81 11.23
C TYR A 86 -7.69 15.20 9.94
N ILE A 87 -7.29 13.96 9.69
CA ILE A 87 -7.90 13.07 8.71
C ILE A 87 -8.54 11.93 9.49
N ALA A 88 -9.81 11.64 9.23
CA ALA A 88 -10.47 10.46 9.79
C ALA A 88 -10.21 9.25 8.88
N VAL A 89 -9.93 8.11 9.49
CA VAL A 89 -9.69 6.84 8.82
C VAL A 89 -10.59 5.79 9.50
N SER A 90 -11.24 4.95 8.71
CA SER A 90 -11.98 3.80 9.21
C SER A 90 -11.77 2.63 8.27
N GLU A 91 -11.83 1.43 8.82
CA GLU A 91 -11.78 0.19 8.07
C GLU A 91 -12.46 -0.96 8.83
N PHE A 92 -12.98 -1.91 8.08
CA PHE A 92 -13.48 -3.18 8.60
C PHE A 92 -13.65 -4.19 7.46
N THR A 93 -13.67 -5.46 7.81
CA THR A 93 -13.89 -6.56 6.86
C THR A 93 -15.19 -7.28 7.17
N GLU A 94 -15.92 -7.66 6.14
CA GLU A 94 -17.11 -8.49 6.22
C GLU A 94 -16.88 -9.78 5.42
N ILE A 95 -16.97 -10.92 6.10
CA ILE A 95 -16.79 -12.23 5.49
C ILE A 95 -18.16 -12.88 5.37
N LEU A 96 -18.58 -13.16 4.14
CA LEU A 96 -19.84 -13.84 3.89
C LEU A 96 -19.70 -15.38 3.99
N GLU A 97 -20.84 -16.06 4.07
CA GLU A 97 -20.89 -17.53 4.17
C GLU A 97 -20.19 -18.21 2.98
N ASP A 98 -20.34 -17.64 1.78
CA ASP A 98 -19.73 -18.08 0.51
C ASP A 98 -18.21 -17.82 0.43
N GLN A 99 -17.59 -17.37 1.52
CA GLN A 99 -16.18 -16.98 1.62
C GLN A 99 -15.78 -15.72 0.83
N SER A 100 -16.73 -14.99 0.26
CA SER A 100 -16.45 -13.66 -0.27
C SER A 100 -16.01 -12.74 0.88
N VAL A 101 -14.82 -12.16 0.75
CA VAL A 101 -14.28 -11.18 1.68
C VAL A 101 -14.51 -9.80 1.09
N TYR A 102 -15.31 -8.99 1.78
CA TYR A 102 -15.52 -7.58 1.46
C TYR A 102 -14.71 -6.73 2.42
N ILE A 103 -13.87 -5.89 1.85
CA ILE A 103 -13.03 -4.96 2.59
C ILE A 103 -13.69 -3.59 2.49
N PHE A 104 -13.93 -2.97 3.63
CA PHE A 104 -14.37 -1.59 3.71
C PHE A 104 -13.25 -0.74 4.26
N ASN A 105 -12.89 0.32 3.56
CA ASN A 105 -11.94 1.31 4.03
C ASN A 105 -12.37 2.71 3.59
N GLY A 106 -11.98 3.73 4.33
CA GLY A 106 -12.29 5.10 3.96
C GLY A 106 -11.40 6.11 4.66
N THR A 107 -11.28 7.27 4.03
CA THR A 107 -10.60 8.42 4.61
C THR A 107 -11.37 9.70 4.28
N THR A 108 -11.32 10.68 5.17
CA THR A 108 -11.90 12.00 4.90
C THR A 108 -10.89 12.92 4.21
N GLU A 109 -11.39 14.01 3.65
CA GLU A 109 -10.55 15.19 3.48
C GLU A 109 -10.00 15.69 4.82
N ARG A 110 -8.95 16.50 4.73
CA ARG A 110 -8.32 17.15 5.87
C ARG A 110 -9.30 18.14 6.52
N MET A 111 -9.72 17.81 7.74
CA MET A 111 -10.53 18.64 8.61
C MET A 111 -9.65 19.56 9.43
N ARG A 112 -10.11 20.78 9.72
CA ARG A 112 -9.38 21.74 10.56
C ARG A 112 -10.29 22.22 11.67
N VAL A 113 -9.76 22.22 12.89
CA VAL A 113 -10.43 22.75 14.09
C VAL A 113 -9.47 23.71 14.78
N THR A 114 -9.89 24.96 14.94
CA THR A 114 -9.10 26.04 15.57
C THR A 114 -9.86 26.66 16.73
N PRO A 115 -9.19 27.41 17.63
CA PRO A 115 -9.85 28.08 18.76
C PRO A 115 -10.95 29.07 18.38
N ASN A 116 -11.01 29.49 17.11
CA ASN A 116 -11.97 30.47 16.61
C ASN A 116 -13.15 29.82 15.87
N ASP A 117 -13.10 28.50 15.62
CA ASP A 117 -14.17 27.76 14.97
C ASP A 117 -15.24 27.36 16.00
N PRO A 118 -16.46 26.99 15.57
CA PRO A 118 -17.39 26.30 16.46
C PRO A 118 -16.71 25.07 17.10
N ASN A 119 -16.96 24.84 18.39
CA ASN A 119 -16.37 23.69 19.14
C ASN A 119 -16.83 22.32 18.62
N VAL A 120 -17.71 22.27 17.62
CA VAL A 120 -18.21 21.04 17.00
C VAL A 120 -18.03 21.13 15.50
N LEU A 121 -17.39 20.12 14.91
CA LEU A 121 -17.28 19.92 13.48
C LEU A 121 -17.93 18.59 13.09
N ASP A 122 -18.87 18.63 12.14
CA ASP A 122 -19.46 17.43 11.56
C ASP A 122 -18.77 17.06 10.24
N ALA A 123 -18.44 15.78 10.07
CA ALA A 123 -17.84 15.25 8.86
C ALA A 123 -18.45 13.91 8.47
N THR A 124 -18.45 13.62 7.16
CA THR A 124 -18.84 12.32 6.62
C THR A 124 -17.59 11.59 6.15
N LEU A 125 -17.45 10.33 6.55
CA LEU A 125 -16.42 9.41 6.08
C LEU A 125 -17.09 8.39 5.15
N PRO A 126 -17.09 8.63 3.83
CA PRO A 126 -17.58 7.65 2.87
C PRO A 126 -16.62 6.47 2.85
N MET A 127 -17.15 5.29 3.13
CA MET A 127 -16.41 4.05 2.94
C MET A 127 -16.36 3.71 1.45
N ASN A 128 -15.31 3.00 1.06
CA ASN A 128 -15.18 2.29 -0.19
C ASN A 128 -15.29 0.80 0.09
N VAL A 129 -15.55 0.01 -0.95
CA VAL A 129 -15.66 -1.44 -0.85
C VAL A 129 -14.89 -2.13 -1.96
N SER A 130 -14.09 -3.11 -1.60
CA SER A 130 -13.34 -3.94 -2.54
C SER A 130 -13.50 -5.43 -2.18
N LYS A 131 -13.13 -6.29 -3.13
CA LYS A 131 -12.94 -7.73 -2.92
C LYS A 131 -11.44 -8.03 -2.95
N THR A 132 -11.00 -9.01 -2.17
CA THR A 132 -9.59 -9.43 -2.14
C THR A 132 -9.06 -9.82 -3.53
N GLY A 133 -7.86 -9.37 -3.84
CA GLY A 133 -7.15 -9.69 -5.09
C GLY A 133 -6.71 -11.16 -5.13
N GLN A 134 -6.68 -11.76 -6.33
CA GLN A 134 -6.14 -13.11 -6.50
C GLN A 134 -4.62 -13.14 -6.36
N ILE A 135 -3.93 -12.17 -6.95
CA ILE A 135 -2.48 -11.99 -6.82
C ILE A 135 -2.24 -10.79 -5.94
N ILE A 136 -1.38 -10.96 -4.94
CA ILE A 136 -1.05 -9.95 -3.94
C ILE A 136 0.47 -9.82 -3.76
N ILE A 137 0.91 -8.70 -3.19
CA ILE A 137 2.28 -8.44 -2.74
C ILE A 137 2.48 -9.09 -1.35
N LYS A 138 3.06 -10.27 -1.30
CA LYS A 138 3.33 -10.99 -0.04
C LYS A 138 4.45 -10.35 0.77
N GLU A 139 5.53 -9.91 0.12
CA GLU A 139 6.65 -9.28 0.80
C GLU A 139 7.31 -8.26 -0.11
N PHE A 140 7.77 -7.16 0.50
CA PHE A 140 8.56 -6.16 -0.17
C PHE A 140 9.85 -5.88 0.61
N TYR A 141 10.97 -6.33 0.03
CA TYR A 141 12.31 -6.06 0.54
C TYR A 141 12.91 -4.90 -0.24
N TYR A 142 12.82 -3.70 0.34
CA TYR A 142 13.21 -2.46 -0.32
C TYR A 142 14.35 -1.71 0.39
N GLY A 143 14.63 -2.03 1.65
CA GLY A 143 15.64 -1.31 2.44
C GLY A 143 17.07 -1.69 2.10
N GLY A 144 17.31 -2.89 1.58
CA GLY A 144 18.66 -3.45 1.40
C GLY A 144 19.33 -3.84 2.73
N CYS A 145 20.57 -4.32 2.65
CA CYS A 145 21.35 -4.82 3.79
C CYS A 145 22.61 -3.97 4.06
N LEU A 146 23.28 -4.23 5.17
CA LEU A 146 24.58 -3.64 5.46
C LEU A 146 25.65 -4.44 4.72
N ASP A 147 26.56 -3.77 4.02
CA ASP A 147 27.78 -4.39 3.51
C ASP A 147 28.85 -4.40 4.62
N PRO A 148 29.24 -5.58 5.16
CA PRO A 148 30.22 -5.67 6.24
C PRO A 148 31.62 -5.21 5.82
N ALA A 149 31.95 -5.25 4.52
CA ALA A 149 33.27 -4.85 4.04
C ALA A 149 33.44 -3.32 4.00
N THR A 150 32.36 -2.59 3.73
CA THR A 150 32.39 -1.13 3.59
C THR A 150 31.67 -0.38 4.70
N SER A 151 30.92 -1.08 5.56
CA SER A 151 30.03 -0.52 6.57
C SER A 151 28.99 0.47 6.00
N LYS A 152 28.59 0.27 4.74
CA LYS A 152 27.60 1.10 4.03
C LYS A 152 26.38 0.27 3.66
N SER A 153 25.25 0.93 3.46
CA SER A 153 24.04 0.29 2.94
C SER A 153 24.25 -0.19 1.51
N TYR A 154 23.92 -1.46 1.26
CA TYR A 154 23.83 -2.08 -0.05
C TYR A 154 22.34 -2.27 -0.38
N THR A 155 21.89 -1.69 -1.49
CA THR A 155 20.45 -1.59 -1.81
C THR A 155 20.10 -2.09 -3.20
N LYS A 156 21.00 -2.86 -3.82
CA LYS A 156 20.77 -3.42 -5.16
C LYS A 156 20.02 -4.75 -5.13
N ASP A 157 19.81 -5.31 -3.95
CA ASP A 157 19.26 -6.63 -3.64
C ASP A 157 17.75 -6.61 -3.38
N GLN A 158 17.06 -5.59 -3.88
CA GLN A 158 15.63 -5.38 -3.64
C GLN A 158 14.79 -6.37 -4.44
N TYR A 159 13.72 -6.86 -3.83
CA TYR A 159 12.76 -7.76 -4.47
C TYR A 159 11.33 -7.59 -3.96
N ILE A 160 10.40 -8.09 -4.75
CA ILE A 160 8.97 -8.20 -4.48
C ILE A 160 8.62 -9.70 -4.54
N LEU A 161 7.94 -10.21 -3.54
CA LEU A 161 7.30 -11.53 -3.59
C LEU A 161 5.82 -11.34 -3.91
N LEU A 162 5.40 -11.85 -5.06
CA LEU A 162 3.98 -11.97 -5.42
C LEU A 162 3.46 -13.33 -4.96
N TYR A 163 2.19 -13.41 -4.59
CA TYR A 163 1.57 -14.64 -4.11
C TYR A 163 0.17 -14.79 -4.68
N ASN A 164 -0.21 -16.00 -5.11
CA ASN A 164 -1.60 -16.31 -5.43
C ASN A 164 -2.36 -16.63 -4.14
N ASN A 165 -3.10 -15.64 -3.64
CA ASN A 165 -3.88 -15.73 -2.41
C ASN A 165 -5.20 -16.51 -2.60
N SER A 166 -5.59 -16.76 -3.84
CA SER A 166 -6.86 -17.42 -4.18
C SER A 166 -6.76 -18.95 -4.21
N ASP A 167 -7.91 -19.61 -4.33
CA ASP A 167 -8.02 -21.07 -4.49
C ASP A 167 -8.09 -21.51 -5.97
N ARG A 168 -7.82 -20.60 -6.91
CA ARG A 168 -7.81 -20.84 -8.37
C ARG A 168 -6.46 -20.49 -8.96
N VAL A 169 -6.14 -21.06 -10.12
CA VAL A 169 -4.95 -20.68 -10.87
C VAL A 169 -5.05 -19.21 -11.25
N ALA A 170 -4.02 -18.43 -10.91
CA ALA A 170 -3.84 -17.07 -11.38
C ALA A 170 -2.77 -17.04 -12.47
N TYR A 171 -2.67 -15.94 -13.22
CA TYR A 171 -1.67 -15.79 -14.28
C TYR A 171 -0.93 -14.47 -14.10
N LEU A 172 0.40 -14.52 -14.22
CA LEU A 172 1.25 -13.33 -14.19
C LEU A 172 1.14 -12.53 -15.50
N ASP A 173 0.81 -13.19 -16.62
CA ASP A 173 0.66 -12.56 -17.92
C ASP A 173 -0.16 -11.27 -17.86
N SER A 174 0.33 -10.21 -18.50
CA SER A 174 -0.32 -8.89 -18.57
C SER A 174 -0.48 -8.14 -17.24
N LEU A 175 0.03 -8.68 -16.13
CA LEU A 175 0.16 -7.93 -14.88
C LEU A 175 1.26 -6.88 -15.05
N CYS A 176 1.01 -5.67 -14.56
CA CYS A 176 1.96 -4.59 -14.58
C CYS A 176 2.47 -4.27 -13.17
N ILE A 177 3.69 -3.76 -13.07
CA ILE A 177 4.28 -3.23 -11.83
C ILE A 177 4.61 -1.74 -12.04
N GLY A 178 4.23 -0.92 -11.07
CA GLY A 178 4.47 0.52 -11.07
C GLY A 178 4.90 1.03 -9.70
N VAL A 179 5.45 2.24 -9.69
CA VAL A 179 5.87 2.97 -8.48
C VAL A 179 5.19 4.33 -8.50
N ALA A 180 4.56 4.73 -7.41
CA ALA A 180 3.85 6.00 -7.38
C ALA A 180 4.82 7.19 -7.33
N HIS A 181 4.52 8.25 -8.07
CA HIS A 181 5.18 9.53 -7.94
C HIS A 181 4.73 10.23 -6.64
N PRO A 182 5.65 10.89 -5.90
CA PRO A 182 7.10 10.84 -6.05
C PRO A 182 7.69 9.56 -5.43
N TYR A 183 8.92 9.19 -5.81
CA TYR A 183 9.62 7.98 -5.30
C TYR A 183 9.64 7.89 -3.77
N ASN A 184 9.84 9.02 -3.09
CA ASN A 184 9.73 9.11 -1.63
C ASN A 184 8.41 9.80 -1.26
N ALA A 185 7.74 9.34 -0.20
CA ALA A 185 6.51 9.95 0.27
C ALA A 185 6.72 11.44 0.61
N PRO A 186 5.80 12.35 0.30
CA PRO A 186 5.87 13.73 0.80
C PRO A 186 5.92 13.76 2.33
N THR A 187 6.72 14.66 2.91
CA THR A 187 6.97 14.71 4.36
C THR A 187 6.11 15.77 5.07
N ASN A 188 6.03 15.69 6.40
CA ASN A 188 5.44 16.72 7.27
C ASN A 188 4.01 17.13 6.85
N GLY A 189 3.17 16.17 6.50
CA GLY A 189 1.79 16.42 6.08
C GLY A 189 1.63 17.16 4.75
N ARG A 190 2.71 17.38 3.99
CA ARG A 190 2.64 18.02 2.66
C ARG A 190 1.81 17.17 1.72
N LEU A 191 0.87 17.81 1.02
CA LEU A 191 0.06 17.14 0.02
C LEU A 191 0.90 16.65 -1.16
N SER A 192 0.45 15.54 -1.76
CA SER A 192 0.93 15.10 -3.06
C SER A 192 0.65 16.17 -4.12
N ASP A 193 1.51 16.24 -5.15
CA ASP A 193 1.25 17.08 -6.33
C ASP A 193 0.02 16.58 -7.13
N TRP A 194 -0.44 15.36 -6.85
CA TRP A 194 -1.49 14.64 -7.56
C TRP A 194 -2.80 14.55 -6.76
N VAL A 195 -3.22 15.68 -6.19
CA VAL A 195 -4.54 15.85 -5.56
C VAL A 195 -5.59 16.38 -6.54
N LYS A 196 -6.88 16.23 -6.20
CA LYS A 196 -7.98 16.84 -6.94
C LYS A 196 -7.96 18.37 -6.73
N PRO A 197 -8.25 19.17 -7.77
CA PRO A 197 -8.18 20.63 -7.68
C PRO A 197 -9.01 21.20 -6.51
N GLY A 198 -8.39 22.03 -5.68
CA GLY A 198 -9.06 22.70 -4.56
C GLY A 198 -9.32 21.83 -3.31
N THR A 199 -8.84 20.58 -3.29
CA THR A 199 -9.07 19.64 -2.18
C THR A 199 -7.75 19.10 -1.60
N SER A 200 -7.86 18.28 -0.56
CA SER A 200 -6.75 17.46 -0.05
C SER A 200 -6.80 16.00 -0.53
N GLU A 201 -7.80 15.64 -1.33
CA GLU A 201 -8.04 14.28 -1.79
C GLU A 201 -7.10 13.91 -2.94
N LEU A 202 -6.51 12.71 -2.91
CA LEU A 202 -5.76 12.18 -4.05
C LEU A 202 -6.67 12.00 -5.27
N ARG A 203 -6.11 12.10 -6.47
CA ARG A 203 -6.84 11.83 -7.72
C ARG A 203 -7.30 10.36 -7.78
N ASP A 204 -8.35 10.10 -8.57
CA ASP A 204 -8.88 8.75 -8.85
C ASP A 204 -7.94 7.89 -9.72
N SER A 205 -6.66 8.23 -9.77
CA SER A 205 -5.63 7.51 -10.51
C SER A 205 -4.28 7.66 -9.80
N VAL A 206 -3.46 6.60 -9.86
CA VAL A 206 -2.12 6.56 -9.29
C VAL A 206 -1.10 7.03 -10.33
N PRO A 207 -0.25 8.02 -10.02
CA PRO A 207 0.76 8.50 -10.95
C PRO A 207 1.94 7.53 -11.01
N ASN A 208 2.01 6.64 -12.00
CA ASN A 208 3.15 5.75 -12.20
C ASN A 208 4.38 6.55 -12.70
N ILE A 209 5.48 6.51 -11.95
CA ILE A 209 6.67 7.31 -12.21
C ILE A 209 7.74 6.55 -13.00
N THR A 210 8.34 7.21 -14.00
CA THR A 210 9.55 6.81 -14.76
C THR A 210 9.49 5.49 -15.52
N PHE A 211 9.01 4.38 -14.94
CA PHE A 211 9.02 3.04 -15.53
C PHE A 211 7.66 2.36 -15.38
N GLY A 212 7.24 1.68 -16.44
CA GLY A 212 6.13 0.73 -16.42
C GLY A 212 6.66 -0.64 -16.81
N TRP A 213 6.44 -1.63 -15.96
CA TRP A 213 6.86 -3.02 -16.17
C TRP A 213 5.65 -3.88 -16.46
N LEU A 214 5.76 -4.79 -17.42
CA LEU A 214 4.69 -5.68 -17.89
C LEU A 214 5.21 -7.11 -17.92
N PHE A 215 4.55 -8.02 -17.20
CA PHE A 215 4.83 -9.44 -17.36
C PHE A 215 4.44 -9.88 -18.78
N PRO A 216 5.36 -10.51 -19.53
CA PRO A 216 5.09 -11.00 -20.88
C PRO A 216 4.11 -12.18 -20.84
N GLY A 217 3.73 -12.65 -22.03
CA GLY A 217 2.96 -13.87 -22.20
C GLY A 217 1.70 -13.67 -23.03
N ASN A 218 0.97 -14.76 -23.25
CA ASN A 218 -0.23 -14.81 -24.09
C ASN A 218 -1.54 -14.80 -23.30
N GLY A 219 -1.46 -14.59 -21.98
CA GLY A 219 -2.59 -14.60 -21.05
C GLY A 219 -2.69 -15.89 -20.22
N THR A 220 -1.98 -16.95 -20.61
CA THR A 220 -2.00 -18.25 -19.92
C THR A 220 -0.62 -18.91 -19.77
N GLN A 221 0.46 -18.21 -20.12
CA GLN A 221 1.79 -18.79 -20.24
C GLN A 221 2.49 -18.95 -18.89
N TYR A 222 2.23 -18.05 -17.95
CA TYR A 222 2.89 -18.01 -16.63
C TYR A 222 1.86 -18.19 -15.51
N PRO A 223 1.36 -19.42 -15.30
CA PRO A 223 0.42 -19.70 -14.22
C PRO A 223 1.12 -19.62 -12.85
N LEU A 224 0.36 -19.19 -11.86
CA LEU A 224 0.69 -19.25 -10.45
C LEU A 224 -0.39 -20.08 -9.76
N GLN A 225 -0.04 -21.27 -9.27
CA GLN A 225 -0.99 -22.17 -8.60
C GLN A 225 -1.49 -21.57 -7.28
N PRO A 226 -2.64 -22.02 -6.75
CA PRO A 226 -3.10 -21.63 -5.42
C PRO A 226 -2.00 -21.78 -4.38
N GLY A 227 -1.60 -20.66 -3.78
CA GLY A 227 -0.55 -20.60 -2.77
C GLY A 227 0.89 -20.67 -3.28
N GLU A 228 1.12 -20.54 -4.58
CA GLU A 228 2.44 -20.38 -5.18
C GLU A 228 2.88 -18.91 -5.16
N GLU A 229 4.20 -18.69 -5.17
CA GLU A 229 4.82 -17.36 -5.15
C GLU A 229 5.74 -17.12 -6.36
N ALA A 230 5.87 -15.86 -6.75
CA ALA A 230 6.81 -15.42 -7.77
C ALA A 230 7.73 -14.32 -7.20
N VAL A 231 9.03 -14.50 -7.36
CA VAL A 231 10.03 -13.50 -6.98
C VAL A 231 10.28 -12.57 -8.16
N VAL A 232 10.13 -11.26 -7.93
CA VAL A 232 10.44 -10.21 -8.89
C VAL A 232 11.56 -9.34 -8.34
N SER A 233 12.70 -9.36 -8.99
CA SER A 233 13.92 -8.68 -8.59
C SER A 233 14.14 -7.41 -9.40
N LEU A 234 14.68 -6.37 -8.74
CA LEU A 234 15.14 -5.17 -9.44
C LEU A 234 16.46 -5.44 -10.18
N ASN A 235 17.32 -6.24 -9.57
CA ASN A 235 18.56 -6.72 -10.16
C ASN A 235 18.69 -8.21 -9.82
N ALA A 236 18.66 -9.08 -10.83
CA ALA A 236 18.53 -10.52 -10.61
C ALA A 236 19.88 -11.24 -10.76
N ILE A 237 20.76 -11.00 -9.79
CA ILE A 237 22.09 -11.61 -9.69
C ILE A 237 22.32 -12.20 -8.30
N ASN A 238 23.40 -12.96 -8.15
CA ASN A 238 23.86 -13.40 -6.85
C ASN A 238 24.54 -12.27 -6.07
N HIS A 239 23.76 -11.43 -5.38
CA HIS A 239 24.31 -10.34 -4.55
C HIS A 239 25.18 -10.87 -3.41
N LYS A 240 24.89 -12.07 -2.89
CA LYS A 240 25.69 -12.74 -1.87
C LYS A 240 27.15 -12.97 -2.28
N ALA A 241 27.44 -13.05 -3.58
CA ALA A 241 28.80 -13.16 -4.08
C ALA A 241 29.64 -11.88 -3.81
N SER A 242 29.01 -10.71 -3.73
CA SER A 242 29.67 -9.44 -3.44
C SER A 242 29.47 -8.98 -1.99
N VAL A 243 28.29 -9.25 -1.42
CA VAL A 243 27.89 -8.82 -0.08
C VAL A 243 27.31 -10.00 0.67
N THR A 244 28.08 -10.62 1.56
CA THR A 244 27.75 -11.92 2.18
C THR A 244 26.46 -11.93 3.02
N SER A 245 26.03 -10.76 3.49
CA SER A 245 24.78 -10.50 4.21
C SER A 245 23.57 -10.31 3.29
N SER A 246 23.75 -10.37 1.97
CA SER A 246 22.70 -10.15 0.97
C SER A 246 22.11 -11.46 0.46
N VAL A 247 21.05 -11.33 -0.35
CA VAL A 247 20.29 -12.43 -0.95
C VAL A 247 20.90 -12.90 -2.27
N ASN A 248 20.51 -14.09 -2.75
CA ASN A 248 20.77 -14.51 -4.13
C ASN A 248 19.48 -14.41 -4.96
N LEU A 249 19.44 -13.45 -5.88
CA LEU A 249 18.30 -13.21 -6.77
C LEU A 249 18.53 -13.74 -8.21
N GLY A 250 19.72 -14.23 -8.52
CA GLY A 250 20.09 -14.78 -9.84
C GLY A 250 19.61 -16.21 -10.09
N LYS A 251 18.46 -16.59 -9.54
CA LYS A 251 18.00 -17.99 -9.60
C LYS A 251 17.11 -18.25 -10.80
N PRO A 252 17.25 -19.41 -11.47
CA PRO A 252 16.31 -19.83 -12.51
C PRO A 252 14.86 -19.81 -12.02
N GLY A 253 13.96 -19.27 -12.85
CA GLY A 253 12.55 -19.12 -12.53
C GLY A 253 12.17 -17.84 -11.78
N TYR A 254 13.14 -17.09 -11.24
CA TYR A 254 12.88 -15.73 -10.74
C TYR A 254 12.66 -14.76 -11.90
N TRP A 255 12.13 -13.59 -11.61
CA TRP A 255 11.85 -12.53 -12.58
C TRP A 255 12.74 -11.32 -12.36
N ALA A 256 13.13 -10.65 -13.43
CA ALA A 256 13.90 -9.40 -13.39
C ALA A 256 13.17 -8.27 -14.11
N MET A 257 13.02 -7.13 -13.44
CA MET A 257 12.68 -5.87 -14.09
C MET A 257 13.95 -5.31 -14.75
N TYR A 258 14.21 -5.76 -15.98
CA TYR A 258 15.45 -5.48 -16.68
C TYR A 258 15.20 -5.22 -18.16
N ASP A 259 15.82 -4.16 -18.65
CA ASP A 259 15.96 -3.86 -20.07
C ASP A 259 17.44 -3.47 -20.35
N PRO A 260 18.11 -4.11 -21.32
CA PRO A 260 19.55 -3.91 -21.56
C PRO A 260 19.90 -2.50 -22.03
N ILE A 261 18.94 -1.74 -22.57
CA ILE A 261 19.14 -0.39 -23.09
C ILE A 261 18.68 0.65 -22.05
N LEU A 262 17.49 0.46 -21.50
CA LEU A 262 16.82 1.41 -20.60
C LEU A 262 17.32 1.31 -19.16
N THR A 263 17.80 0.15 -18.74
CA THR A 263 18.35 -0.09 -17.39
C THR A 263 19.83 -0.49 -17.41
N ARG A 264 20.64 0.06 -18.35
CA ARG A 264 22.05 -0.30 -18.56
C ARG A 264 23.00 -0.25 -17.35
N MET A 265 22.59 0.38 -16.25
CA MET A 265 23.34 0.39 -14.98
C MET A 265 23.01 -0.81 -14.07
N HIS A 266 22.01 -1.62 -14.43
CA HIS A 266 21.72 -2.90 -13.80
C HIS A 266 22.64 -3.96 -14.41
N SER A 267 22.96 -4.98 -13.60
CA SER A 267 23.66 -6.15 -14.11
C SER A 267 22.73 -6.95 -15.01
N ALA A 268 23.27 -7.58 -16.04
CA ALA A 268 22.51 -8.57 -16.81
C ALA A 268 22.03 -9.68 -15.85
N PRO A 269 20.75 -10.07 -15.90
CA PRO A 269 20.24 -11.17 -15.09
C PRO A 269 21.01 -12.47 -15.32
N GLU A 270 21.15 -13.28 -14.27
CA GLU A 270 21.77 -14.60 -14.38
C GLU A 270 20.93 -15.57 -15.24
N ALA A 271 21.57 -16.64 -15.72
CA ALA A 271 20.95 -17.58 -16.64
C ALA A 271 19.71 -18.25 -16.02
N GLY A 272 18.62 -18.30 -16.80
CA GLY A 272 17.35 -18.89 -16.38
C GLY A 272 16.41 -17.94 -15.64
N VAL A 273 16.84 -16.70 -15.37
CA VAL A 273 15.95 -15.64 -14.87
C VAL A 273 15.05 -15.15 -16.02
N ASN A 274 13.75 -15.04 -15.74
CA ASN A 274 12.75 -14.50 -16.66
C ASN A 274 12.77 -12.96 -16.64
N ILE A 275 12.32 -12.32 -17.73
CA ILE A 275 12.31 -10.86 -17.85
C ILE A 275 10.88 -10.32 -17.76
N VAL A 276 10.68 -9.28 -16.94
CA VAL A 276 9.49 -8.43 -16.98
C VAL A 276 9.79 -7.27 -17.91
N ASP A 277 8.99 -7.08 -18.95
CA ASP A 277 9.28 -6.13 -20.03
C ASP A 277 9.07 -4.69 -19.59
N CYS A 278 10.00 -3.81 -19.98
CA CYS A 278 9.82 -2.37 -19.82
C CYS A 278 8.94 -1.83 -20.95
N TYR A 279 7.64 -1.66 -20.71
CA TYR A 279 6.72 -1.16 -21.74
C TYR A 279 6.69 0.36 -21.82
N TRP A 280 7.04 1.06 -20.73
CA TRP A 280 7.07 2.51 -20.66
C TRP A 280 8.28 3.00 -19.87
N LYS A 281 8.91 4.06 -20.38
CA LYS A 281 10.03 4.73 -19.72
C LYS A 281 10.00 6.23 -19.96
N MET A 282 10.23 7.02 -18.93
CA MET A 282 10.33 8.48 -18.98
C MET A 282 11.61 8.99 -18.33
N GLY A 283 12.08 10.14 -18.81
CA GLY A 283 13.26 10.83 -18.29
C GLY A 283 14.62 10.18 -18.59
N SER A 284 15.68 10.68 -17.97
CA SER A 284 17.07 10.30 -18.27
C SER A 284 17.63 9.15 -17.42
N ALA A 285 16.85 8.62 -16.47
CA ALA A 285 17.27 7.51 -15.62
C ALA A 285 17.67 6.28 -16.47
N THR A 286 18.70 5.58 -15.98
CA THR A 286 19.28 4.37 -16.62
C THR A 286 19.35 3.20 -15.65
N SER A 287 18.66 3.33 -14.53
CA SER A 287 18.44 2.32 -13.50
C SER A 287 16.98 2.43 -13.10
N PHE A 288 16.32 1.28 -12.95
CA PHE A 288 15.06 1.25 -12.24
C PHE A 288 15.32 1.23 -10.74
N VAL A 289 14.70 2.16 -10.05
CA VAL A 289 14.91 2.35 -8.61
C VAL A 289 13.55 2.37 -7.93
N VAL A 290 13.51 1.87 -6.71
CA VAL A 290 12.46 2.20 -5.75
C VAL A 290 13.10 2.94 -4.58
N SER A 291 12.32 3.75 -3.86
CA SER A 291 12.84 4.35 -2.64
C SER A 291 13.25 3.26 -1.65
N THR A 292 14.41 3.43 -1.02
CA THR A 292 14.91 2.54 0.03
C THR A 292 14.35 2.89 1.41
N LEU A 293 13.51 3.94 1.50
CA LEU A 293 13.00 4.47 2.76
C LEU A 293 11.48 4.47 2.80
N SER A 294 10.84 4.94 1.73
CA SER A 294 9.39 5.16 1.64
C SER A 294 8.87 4.87 0.23
N PRO A 295 9.03 3.65 -0.32
CA PRO A 295 8.46 3.33 -1.63
C PRO A 295 6.93 3.24 -1.56
N ALA A 296 6.26 3.51 -2.68
CA ALA A 296 4.86 3.12 -2.89
C ALA A 296 4.81 2.32 -4.18
N LEU A 297 4.56 1.03 -4.06
CA LEU A 297 4.59 0.06 -5.15
C LEU A 297 3.17 -0.46 -5.35
N PHE A 298 2.77 -0.68 -6.60
CA PHE A 298 1.46 -1.25 -6.90
C PHE A 298 1.51 -2.12 -8.15
N ILE A 299 0.61 -3.09 -8.19
CA ILE A 299 0.38 -3.96 -9.34
C ILE A 299 -0.98 -3.64 -9.97
N TYR A 300 -1.06 -3.67 -11.29
CA TYR A 300 -2.25 -3.24 -12.03
C TYR A 300 -2.38 -3.98 -13.36
N ARG A 301 -3.49 -3.77 -14.07
CA ARG A 301 -3.70 -4.26 -15.44
C ARG A 301 -3.93 -3.10 -16.40
N MET A 302 -3.67 -3.32 -17.69
CA MET A 302 -3.97 -2.32 -18.73
C MET A 302 -5.44 -2.30 -19.18
N GLY A 303 -6.31 -3.10 -18.55
CA GLY A 303 -7.74 -3.16 -18.90
C GLY A 303 -8.02 -3.68 -20.31
N GLY A 304 -7.20 -4.61 -20.81
CA GLY A 304 -7.32 -5.17 -22.16
C GLY A 304 -6.75 -4.28 -23.28
N LYS A 305 -6.17 -3.13 -22.95
CA LYS A 305 -5.50 -2.25 -23.91
C LYS A 305 -4.11 -2.79 -24.27
N SER A 306 -3.66 -2.48 -25.48
CA SER A 306 -2.24 -2.63 -25.84
C SER A 306 -1.37 -1.62 -25.08
N ALA A 307 -0.07 -1.89 -24.92
CA ALA A 307 0.85 -0.97 -24.26
C ALA A 307 0.87 0.44 -24.89
N ALA A 308 0.87 0.53 -26.23
CA ALA A 308 0.88 1.81 -26.94
C ALA A 308 -0.40 2.62 -26.68
N GLN A 309 -1.56 1.97 -26.72
CA GLN A 309 -2.84 2.61 -26.40
C GLN A 309 -2.89 3.03 -24.93
N PHE A 310 -2.47 2.16 -24.03
CA PHE A 310 -2.44 2.44 -22.59
C PHE A 310 -1.59 3.67 -22.27
N ILE A 311 -0.40 3.78 -22.87
CA ILE A 311 0.47 4.96 -22.74
C ILE A 311 -0.23 6.21 -23.26
N GLY A 312 -0.80 6.15 -24.47
CA GLY A 312 -1.49 7.30 -25.08
C GLY A 312 -2.66 7.81 -24.24
N ASP A 313 -3.43 6.89 -23.64
CA ASP A 313 -4.62 7.21 -22.86
C ASP A 313 -4.28 7.76 -21.45
N THR A 314 -3.14 7.37 -20.88
CA THR A 314 -2.81 7.64 -19.47
C THR A 314 -1.68 8.64 -19.27
N TYR A 315 -0.90 8.94 -20.31
CA TYR A 315 0.22 9.88 -20.22
C TYR A 315 -0.25 11.27 -19.80
N THR A 316 0.35 11.78 -18.72
CA THR A 316 -0.04 13.05 -18.11
C THR A 316 1.19 13.86 -17.73
N LEU A 317 1.13 15.17 -18.03
CA LEU A 317 2.20 16.10 -17.69
C LEU A 317 2.22 16.36 -16.20
N HIS A 318 3.40 16.49 -15.62
CA HIS A 318 3.52 16.84 -14.21
C HIS A 318 2.89 18.23 -13.94
N PRO A 319 1.91 18.35 -13.02
CA PRO A 319 1.12 19.57 -12.86
C PRO A 319 1.95 20.76 -12.36
N ASN A 320 2.98 20.49 -11.56
CA ASN A 320 3.82 21.53 -10.95
C ASN A 320 5.13 21.78 -11.70
N THR A 321 5.45 20.96 -12.70
CA THR A 321 6.70 21.09 -13.50
C THR A 321 6.45 20.80 -14.99
N PRO A 322 5.49 21.50 -15.64
CA PRO A 322 5.04 21.18 -16.99
C PRO A 322 6.13 21.30 -18.08
N ASN A 323 7.22 22.01 -17.79
CA ASN A 323 8.38 22.16 -18.69
C ASN A 323 9.45 21.09 -18.48
N ASN A 324 9.34 20.24 -17.45
CA ASN A 324 10.27 19.16 -17.17
C ASN A 324 9.61 17.81 -17.44
N ARG A 325 9.82 17.28 -18.65
CA ARG A 325 9.24 16.00 -19.07
C ARG A 325 9.75 14.79 -18.29
N ASN A 326 10.87 14.91 -17.56
CA ASN A 326 11.42 13.81 -16.77
C ASN A 326 10.48 13.35 -15.63
N THR A 327 9.54 14.20 -15.22
CA THR A 327 8.60 13.95 -14.12
C THR A 327 7.20 13.59 -14.60
N ASP A 328 7.00 13.47 -15.92
CA ASP A 328 5.70 13.04 -16.46
C ASP A 328 5.42 11.58 -16.08
N VAL A 329 4.13 11.27 -15.97
CA VAL A 329 3.64 10.01 -15.41
C VAL A 329 2.63 9.36 -16.32
N LEU A 330 2.35 8.08 -16.09
CA LEU A 330 1.10 7.47 -16.52
C LEU A 330 0.12 7.51 -15.35
N MET A 331 -1.05 8.12 -15.54
CA MET A 331 -2.11 8.13 -14.53
C MET A 331 -2.93 6.84 -14.65
N ILE A 332 -2.64 5.89 -13.76
CA ILE A 332 -3.27 4.57 -13.74
C ILE A 332 -4.58 4.68 -12.98
N ASP A 333 -5.71 4.45 -13.65
CA ASP A 333 -7.02 4.43 -12.98
C ASP A 333 -6.99 3.48 -11.77
N LYS A 334 -7.52 3.94 -10.63
CA LYS A 334 -7.55 3.14 -9.39
C LYS A 334 -8.27 1.80 -9.60
N GLU A 335 -9.27 1.74 -10.48
CA GLU A 335 -10.05 0.52 -10.77
C GLU A 335 -9.23 -0.54 -11.52
N LEU A 336 -8.07 -0.16 -12.07
CA LEU A 336 -7.14 -1.08 -12.74
C LEU A 336 -6.08 -1.65 -11.78
N VAL A 337 -5.96 -1.09 -10.57
CA VAL A 337 -5.01 -1.53 -9.56
C VAL A 337 -5.54 -2.81 -8.90
N ILE A 338 -4.67 -3.81 -8.80
CA ILE A 338 -4.98 -5.13 -8.21
C ILE A 338 -4.58 -5.17 -6.75
N ASP A 339 -3.41 -4.62 -6.42
CA ASP A 339 -2.88 -4.54 -5.06
C ASP A 339 -1.82 -3.43 -4.99
N GLY A 340 -1.64 -2.84 -3.82
CA GLY A 340 -0.67 -1.76 -3.60
C GLY A 340 -0.19 -1.71 -2.17
N VAL A 341 1.06 -1.29 -2.01
CA VAL A 341 1.72 -1.16 -0.71
C VAL A 341 2.37 0.21 -0.61
N GLU A 342 1.96 0.98 0.40
CA GLU A 342 2.52 2.28 0.75
C GLU A 342 3.49 2.10 1.93
N CYS A 343 4.74 2.51 1.75
CA CYS A 343 5.72 2.54 2.82
C CYS A 343 6.09 3.98 3.16
N PHE A 344 6.20 4.27 4.45
CA PHE A 344 6.65 5.56 4.97
C PHE A 344 8.00 5.47 5.65
N ARG A 345 8.68 6.62 5.74
CA ARG A 345 9.87 6.78 6.57
C ARG A 345 9.52 7.30 7.97
N SER A 346 8.35 7.93 8.08
CA SER A 346 7.82 8.53 9.29
C SER A 346 6.30 8.49 9.25
N VAL A 347 5.65 8.28 10.40
CA VAL A 347 4.27 8.78 10.56
C VAL A 347 4.36 10.30 10.31
N THR A 348 3.45 11.04 9.69
CA THR A 348 3.66 12.40 9.12
C THR A 348 4.17 12.45 7.69
N ASP A 349 4.69 11.35 7.13
CA ASP A 349 4.67 11.20 5.68
C ASP A 349 3.21 11.15 5.19
N SER A 350 3.01 11.59 3.95
CA SER A 350 1.70 11.70 3.30
C SER A 350 1.54 10.67 2.20
N LYS A 351 0.31 10.19 2.02
CA LYS A 351 -0.01 9.09 1.11
C LYS A 351 0.13 9.49 -0.37
N ARG A 352 0.44 8.50 -1.20
CA ARG A 352 0.41 8.58 -2.67
C ARG A 352 -0.66 7.65 -3.25
N LEU A 353 -1.00 6.59 -2.53
CA LEU A 353 -2.09 5.67 -2.87
C LEU A 353 -3.39 6.11 -2.19
N ARG A 354 -4.50 5.98 -2.92
CA ARG A 354 -5.85 6.21 -2.41
C ARG A 354 -6.26 5.11 -1.40
N PRO A 355 -7.20 5.40 -0.47
CA PRO A 355 -7.71 4.42 0.49
C PRO A 355 -8.15 3.09 -0.14
N GLU A 356 -8.80 3.16 -1.31
CA GLU A 356 -9.28 1.98 -2.03
C GLU A 356 -8.17 0.99 -2.39
N ILE A 357 -6.93 1.48 -2.52
CA ILE A 357 -5.75 0.68 -2.82
C ILE A 357 -4.99 0.37 -1.54
N ASP A 358 -4.71 1.39 -0.74
CA ASP A 358 -4.03 1.27 0.54
C ASP A 358 -4.47 2.44 1.43
N ASN A 359 -5.11 2.18 2.57
CA ASN A 359 -5.60 3.16 3.52
C ASN A 359 -4.64 3.42 4.70
N GLY A 360 -3.46 2.80 4.70
CA GLY A 360 -2.45 2.98 5.73
C GLY A 360 -1.05 3.07 5.16
N PHE A 361 -0.09 2.51 5.89
CA PHE A 361 1.30 2.42 5.48
C PHE A 361 2.06 1.37 6.32
N ALA A 362 3.11 0.79 5.74
CA ALA A 362 4.12 0.04 6.48
C ALA A 362 5.40 0.88 6.68
N MET A 363 6.25 0.51 7.63
CA MET A 363 7.48 1.26 7.91
C MET A 363 8.58 0.36 8.48
N THR A 364 9.66 0.16 7.73
CA THR A 364 10.89 -0.46 8.24
C THR A 364 11.71 0.54 9.08
N PRO A 365 12.62 0.09 9.97
CA PRO A 365 13.46 0.98 10.78
C PRO A 365 14.46 1.85 9.99
N GLY A 366 14.66 1.58 8.69
CA GLY A 366 15.55 2.32 7.81
C GLY A 366 16.15 1.44 6.72
N ASN A 367 16.98 2.02 5.85
CA ASN A 367 17.69 1.29 4.81
C ASN A 367 18.96 0.62 5.33
N GLY A 368 19.45 -0.38 4.60
CA GLY A 368 20.70 -1.08 4.90
C GLY A 368 20.66 -1.97 6.14
N GLN A 369 19.48 -2.34 6.63
CA GLN A 369 19.33 -3.14 7.85
C GLN A 369 18.86 -4.58 7.58
N GLY A 370 18.54 -4.94 6.34
CA GLY A 370 18.07 -6.28 5.98
C GLY A 370 16.59 -6.55 6.26
N TYR A 371 15.85 -5.50 6.63
CA TYR A 371 14.42 -5.58 6.96
C TYR A 371 13.55 -5.60 5.72
N SER A 372 12.46 -6.34 5.79
CA SER A 372 11.37 -6.31 4.81
C SER A 372 10.04 -6.08 5.52
N ILE A 373 9.03 -5.71 4.73
CA ILE A 373 7.64 -5.80 5.15
C ILE A 373 7.06 -7.08 4.57
N HIS A 374 6.40 -7.87 5.39
CA HIS A 374 5.81 -9.14 5.00
C HIS A 374 4.35 -9.19 5.43
N ARG A 375 3.48 -9.64 4.53
CA ARG A 375 2.04 -9.70 4.78
C ARG A 375 1.73 -10.72 5.88
N LYS A 376 0.82 -10.38 6.79
CA LYS A 376 0.40 -11.25 7.90
C LYS A 376 -0.47 -12.37 7.36
N ILE A 377 -0.41 -13.51 8.02
CA ILE A 377 -1.26 -14.66 7.69
C ILE A 377 -2.65 -14.40 8.30
N ASP A 378 -3.69 -14.58 7.50
CA ASP A 378 -5.05 -14.67 8.00
C ASP A 378 -5.30 -16.12 8.43
N GLU A 379 -5.20 -16.37 9.73
CA GLU A 379 -5.35 -17.70 10.32
C GLU A 379 -6.75 -18.30 10.07
N ALA A 380 -7.79 -17.46 10.08
CA ALA A 380 -9.16 -17.91 9.88
C ALA A 380 -9.41 -18.30 8.42
N ALA A 381 -8.96 -17.46 7.47
CA ALA A 381 -9.04 -17.77 6.06
C ALA A 381 -8.15 -18.96 5.68
N THR A 382 -6.96 -19.09 6.30
CA THR A 382 -6.06 -20.25 6.13
C THR A 382 -6.73 -21.54 6.59
N ALA A 383 -7.37 -21.53 7.76
CA ALA A 383 -8.12 -22.69 8.25
C ALA A 383 -9.29 -23.05 7.30
N LYS A 384 -10.03 -22.05 6.81
CA LYS A 384 -11.14 -22.23 5.86
C LYS A 384 -10.67 -22.75 4.49
N ALA A 385 -9.45 -22.38 4.09
CA ALA A 385 -8.79 -22.85 2.88
C ALA A 385 -8.15 -24.24 3.01
N GLY A 386 -8.43 -24.98 4.10
CA GLY A 386 -7.91 -26.33 4.31
C GLY A 386 -6.41 -26.36 4.58
N GLY A 387 -5.86 -25.30 5.17
CA GLY A 387 -4.44 -25.19 5.53
C GLY A 387 -3.55 -24.57 4.45
N ARG A 388 -4.07 -24.26 3.25
CA ARG A 388 -3.36 -23.38 2.32
C ARG A 388 -3.27 -22.00 2.94
N ILE A 389 -2.06 -21.46 3.05
CA ILE A 389 -1.84 -20.13 3.62
C ILE A 389 -2.64 -19.10 2.83
N VAL A 390 -3.39 -18.28 3.54
CA VAL A 390 -4.05 -17.08 3.02
C VAL A 390 -3.49 -15.91 3.79
N TYR A 391 -2.98 -14.91 3.07
CA TYR A 391 -2.49 -13.67 3.66
C TYR A 391 -3.62 -12.66 3.81
N GLN A 392 -3.54 -11.88 4.88
CA GLN A 392 -4.45 -10.79 5.15
C GLN A 392 -4.29 -9.68 4.12
N ASP A 393 -5.41 -9.18 3.60
CA ASP A 393 -5.45 -8.05 2.69
C ASP A 393 -6.71 -7.24 3.02
N THR A 394 -6.55 -6.12 3.73
CA THR A 394 -7.62 -5.19 4.07
C THR A 394 -7.44 -3.86 3.35
N ASN A 395 -6.64 -3.85 2.27
CA ASN A 395 -6.20 -2.64 1.58
C ASN A 395 -5.67 -1.60 2.59
N ASN A 396 -4.92 -2.03 3.60
CA ASN A 396 -4.31 -1.15 4.60
C ASN A 396 -2.99 -1.75 5.08
N SER A 397 -1.89 -1.17 4.59
CA SER A 397 -0.57 -1.71 4.90
C SER A 397 -0.18 -1.68 6.37
N SER A 398 -0.81 -0.82 7.19
CA SER A 398 -0.57 -0.79 8.64
C SER A 398 -1.13 -2.04 9.35
N ASN A 399 -2.19 -2.63 8.78
CA ASN A 399 -2.79 -3.85 9.29
C ASN A 399 -2.22 -5.08 8.62
N ASP A 400 -2.02 -5.01 7.32
CA ASP A 400 -1.74 -6.18 6.49
C ASP A 400 -0.29 -6.62 6.60
N PHE A 401 0.65 -5.72 6.91
CA PHE A 401 2.06 -6.05 6.97
C PHE A 401 2.62 -6.04 8.38
N GLU A 402 3.53 -6.97 8.63
CA GLU A 402 4.47 -6.95 9.75
C GLU A 402 5.87 -6.62 9.24
N VAL A 403 6.69 -6.05 10.10
CA VAL A 403 8.09 -5.73 9.81
C VAL A 403 8.95 -6.90 10.24
N ARG A 404 9.69 -7.48 9.30
CA ARG A 404 10.61 -8.60 9.57
C ARG A 404 12.05 -8.12 9.59
N PRO A 405 12.84 -8.40 10.64
CA PRO A 405 14.27 -8.10 10.70
C PRO A 405 15.11 -8.85 9.66
N THR A 406 14.54 -9.87 9.03
CA THR A 406 15.22 -10.70 8.05
C THR A 406 14.27 -10.99 6.90
N ALA A 407 14.67 -10.57 5.70
CA ALA A 407 13.95 -10.84 4.47
C ALA A 407 13.87 -12.35 4.18
N SER A 408 12.75 -12.83 3.65
CA SER A 408 12.48 -14.28 3.52
C SER A 408 13.44 -15.03 2.60
N LEU A 409 14.09 -14.33 1.67
CA LEU A 409 15.05 -14.94 0.74
C LEU A 409 16.49 -14.94 1.28
N LEU A 410 16.72 -14.39 2.47
CA LEU A 410 18.05 -14.45 3.10
C LEU A 410 18.40 -15.91 3.44
N ASN A 411 19.53 -16.39 2.92
CA ASN A 411 20.02 -17.77 3.06
C ASN A 411 19.20 -18.88 2.39
N LYS A 412 18.24 -18.53 1.54
CA LYS A 412 17.54 -19.51 0.69
C LYS A 412 18.24 -19.74 -0.63
#